data_AF-A0A842Q239-F1
#
_entry.id   AF-A0A842Q239-F1
#
_cell.length_a   1.000
_cell.length_b   1.000
_cell.length_c   1.000
_cell.angle_alpha   90.00
_cell.angle_beta   90.00
_cell.angle_gamma   90.00
#
_symmetry.space_group_name_H-M   'P 1'
#
loop_
_entity.id
_entity.type
_entity.pdbx_description
1 polymer ?
#
loop_
_entity_poly.entity_id
_entity_poly.type
_entity_poly.pdbx_seq_one_letter_code
_entity_poly.pdbx_strand_id
1 'polypeptide(L)'
;MDTNDYINYYTILGVSQYAKYREIKQAYRRLALKYHPDRNSSPFAEDVIKSINAAFEILSDRDKRRQYDKVAIFDNMARNKEKNQTHVDVRSQKTNTTTTNNTSHNSKGRFHIIVEPTLCMAFGSCEILAPNVFAVEKDKMINPKARVESETSDDFETIVAAAQTCPTKAIIIIDRNTGEQIYP
;
A
#
# COMPACT_ATOMS: atom_id res chain seq x y z
N MET A 1 5.45 -9.23 13.50
CA MET A 1 4.15 -8.63 13.88
C MET A 1 4.22 -7.21 13.38
N ASP A 2 3.64 -6.98 12.22
CA ASP A 2 3.83 -5.72 11.49
C ASP A 2 2.92 -4.64 12.08
N THR A 3 3.52 -3.75 12.85
CA THR A 3 2.86 -2.58 13.45
C THR A 3 2.81 -1.46 12.41
N ASN A 4 1.88 -1.55 11.47
CA ASN A 4 1.36 -0.37 10.80
C ASN A 4 0.07 0.02 11.52
N ASP A 5 0.22 0.69 12.67
CA ASP A 5 -0.87 1.11 13.56
C ASP A 5 -1.68 2.26 12.96
N TYR A 6 -2.31 2.00 11.82
CA TYR A 6 -3.44 2.80 11.37
C TYR A 6 -4.69 2.29 12.11
N ILE A 7 -5.17 3.07 13.07
CA ILE A 7 -6.40 2.76 13.82
C ILE A 7 -7.56 2.71 12.82
N ASN A 8 -8.03 1.51 12.49
CA ASN A 8 -9.13 1.28 11.58
C ASN A 8 -10.11 0.30 12.26
N TYR A 9 -11.36 0.26 11.79
CA TYR A 9 -12.37 -0.61 12.42
C TYR A 9 -12.02 -2.11 12.37
N TYR A 10 -11.24 -2.53 11.37
CA TYR A 10 -10.77 -3.91 11.25
C TYR A 10 -9.71 -4.26 12.31
N THR A 11 -8.76 -3.36 12.58
CA THR A 11 -7.70 -3.49 13.58
C THR A 11 -8.27 -3.37 14.99
N ILE A 12 -9.26 -2.49 15.20
CA ILE A 12 -10.00 -2.39 16.48
C ILE A 12 -10.68 -3.72 16.83
N LEU A 13 -11.28 -4.40 15.85
CA LEU A 13 -11.88 -5.72 16.06
C LEU A 13 -10.86 -6.87 15.98
N GLY A 14 -9.63 -6.60 15.52
CA GLY A 14 -8.59 -7.60 15.30
C GLY A 14 -8.97 -8.63 14.23
N VAL A 15 -9.63 -8.20 13.17
CA VAL A 15 -10.08 -9.04 12.06
C VAL A 15 -9.49 -8.57 10.73
N SER A 16 -9.40 -9.47 9.77
CA SER A 16 -8.97 -9.13 8.41
C SER A 16 -9.96 -8.21 7.70
N GLN A 17 -9.48 -7.36 6.79
CA GLN A 17 -10.34 -6.57 5.89
C GLN A 17 -11.27 -7.45 5.02
N TYR A 18 -10.88 -8.72 4.79
CA TYR A 18 -11.68 -9.71 4.07
C TYR A 18 -12.58 -10.56 4.98
N ALA A 19 -12.63 -10.27 6.28
CA ALA A 19 -13.38 -11.06 7.24
C ALA A 19 -14.87 -11.12 6.90
N LYS A 20 -15.44 -12.32 7.06
CA LYS A 20 -16.88 -12.57 6.89
C LYS A 20 -17.64 -12.00 8.09
N TYR A 21 -18.92 -11.70 7.88
CA TYR A 21 -19.80 -11.20 8.95
C TYR A 21 -19.77 -12.08 10.22
N ARG A 22 -19.69 -13.41 10.06
CA ARG A 22 -19.60 -14.34 11.20
C ARG A 22 -18.35 -14.10 12.05
N GLU A 23 -17.21 -13.84 11.43
CA GLU A 23 -15.93 -13.58 12.10
C GLU A 23 -15.95 -12.23 12.81
N ILE A 24 -16.48 -11.20 12.15
CA ILE A 24 -16.69 -9.86 12.74
C ILE A 24 -17.57 -9.95 13.99
N LYS A 25 -18.69 -10.68 13.90
CA LYS A 25 -19.61 -10.90 15.03
C LYS A 25 -18.97 -11.68 16.18
N GLN A 26 -18.14 -12.68 15.86
CA GLN A 26 -17.44 -13.46 16.86
C GLN A 26 -16.37 -12.63 17.59
N ALA A 27 -15.60 -11.84 16.84
CA ALA A 27 -14.59 -10.94 17.39
C ALA A 27 -15.21 -9.88 18.30
N TYR A 28 -16.32 -9.26 17.87
CA TYR A 28 -17.09 -8.31 18.67
C TYR A 28 -17.52 -8.91 20.00
N ARG A 29 -18.16 -10.10 20.00
CA ARG A 29 -18.61 -10.75 21.24
C ARG A 29 -17.46 -11.01 22.21
N ARG A 30 -16.31 -11.48 21.71
CA ARG A 30 -15.12 -11.75 22.52
C ARG A 30 -14.57 -10.47 23.16
N LEU A 31 -14.49 -9.40 22.39
CA LEU A 31 -13.96 -8.11 22.85
C LEU A 31 -14.94 -7.40 23.79
N ALA A 32 -16.24 -7.44 23.49
CA ALA A 32 -17.27 -6.84 24.32
C ALA A 32 -17.30 -7.48 25.73
N LEU A 33 -17.16 -8.81 25.82
CA LEU A 33 -17.07 -9.49 27.12
C LEU A 33 -15.79 -9.17 27.89
N LYS A 34 -14.68 -8.86 27.18
CA LYS A 34 -13.39 -8.53 27.77
C LYS A 34 -13.34 -7.11 28.33
N TYR A 35 -14.05 -6.17 27.69
CA TYR A 35 -14.06 -4.75 28.06
C TYR A 35 -15.42 -4.27 28.59
N HIS A 36 -16.30 -5.20 28.99
CA HIS A 36 -17.59 -4.85 29.60
C HIS A 36 -17.36 -4.14 30.94
N PRO A 37 -18.09 -3.04 31.25
CA PRO A 37 -17.92 -2.29 32.50
C PRO A 37 -18.10 -3.18 33.75
N ASP A 38 -19.04 -4.12 33.72
CA ASP A 38 -19.27 -5.07 34.83
C ASP A 38 -18.08 -6.01 35.11
N ARG A 39 -17.20 -6.25 34.14
CA ARG A 39 -16.07 -7.21 34.26
C ARG A 39 -14.70 -6.55 34.23
N ASN A 40 -14.63 -5.30 33.79
CA ASN A 40 -13.38 -4.57 33.63
C ASN A 40 -13.55 -3.14 34.15
N SER A 41 -13.01 -2.88 35.34
CA SER A 41 -13.07 -1.57 36.01
C SER A 41 -11.92 -0.63 35.63
N SER A 42 -11.17 -0.92 34.56
CA SER A 42 -10.13 -0.03 34.07
C SER A 42 -10.74 1.27 33.53
N PRO A 43 -10.18 2.45 33.83
CA PRO A 43 -10.68 3.71 33.30
C PRO A 43 -10.61 3.78 31.76
N PHE A 44 -9.74 2.98 31.14
CA PHE A 44 -9.62 2.90 29.68
C PHE A 44 -10.59 1.91 29.02
N ALA A 45 -11.26 1.06 29.81
CA ALA A 45 -12.18 0.05 29.26
C ALA A 45 -13.39 0.70 28.58
N GLU A 46 -13.88 1.81 29.13
CA GLU A 46 -14.97 2.64 28.60
C GLU A 46 -14.67 3.15 27.17
N ASP A 47 -13.49 3.69 26.93
CA ASP A 47 -13.12 4.24 25.62
C ASP A 47 -12.85 3.14 24.60
N VAL A 48 -12.28 2.02 25.05
CA VAL A 48 -12.04 0.84 24.22
C VAL A 48 -13.36 0.19 23.81
N ILE A 49 -14.33 0.02 24.73
CA ILE A 49 -15.63 -0.57 24.39
C ILE A 49 -16.45 0.32 23.45
N LYS A 50 -16.37 1.65 23.60
CA LYS A 50 -16.96 2.61 22.65
C LYS A 50 -16.38 2.42 21.24
N SER A 51 -15.07 2.27 21.13
CA SER A 51 -14.39 2.03 19.85
C SER A 51 -14.80 0.70 19.22
N ILE A 52 -14.90 -0.38 20.03
CA ILE A 52 -15.36 -1.70 19.59
C ILE A 52 -16.80 -1.65 19.08
N ASN A 53 -17.68 -0.93 19.78
CA ASN A 53 -19.09 -0.77 19.39
C ASN A 53 -19.21 -0.01 18.07
N ALA A 54 -18.50 1.11 17.91
CA ALA A 54 -18.48 1.89 16.67
C ALA A 54 -17.96 1.05 15.49
N ALA A 55 -16.88 0.30 15.70
CA ALA A 55 -16.32 -0.59 14.68
C ALA A 55 -17.33 -1.66 14.24
N PHE A 56 -18.03 -2.28 15.19
CA PHE A 56 -19.05 -3.27 14.87
C PHE A 56 -20.25 -2.66 14.15
N GLU A 57 -20.72 -1.47 14.54
CA GLU A 57 -21.85 -0.81 13.87
C GLU A 57 -21.59 -0.59 12.37
N ILE A 58 -20.38 -0.19 12.02
CA ILE A 58 -19.99 0.05 10.63
C ILE A 58 -19.73 -1.26 9.88
N LEU A 59 -19.02 -2.22 10.49
CA LEU A 59 -18.59 -3.45 9.81
C LEU A 59 -19.65 -4.56 9.76
N SER A 60 -20.66 -4.49 10.63
CA SER A 60 -21.76 -5.47 10.68
C SER A 60 -22.78 -5.26 9.57
N ASP A 61 -23.00 -4.01 9.15
CA ASP A 61 -23.88 -3.65 8.04
C ASP A 61 -23.09 -3.62 6.73
N ARG A 62 -23.61 -4.33 5.71
CA ARG A 62 -22.93 -4.48 4.43
C ARG A 62 -22.81 -3.14 3.67
N ASP A 63 -23.83 -2.29 3.74
CA ASP A 63 -23.84 -1.01 3.04
C ASP A 63 -22.97 0.02 3.76
N LYS A 64 -23.04 0.07 5.10
CA LYS A 64 -22.13 0.92 5.90
C LYS A 64 -20.67 0.51 5.72
N ARG A 65 -20.37 -0.80 5.74
CA ARG A 65 -19.03 -1.33 5.48
C ARG A 65 -18.52 -0.93 4.10
N ARG A 66 -19.37 -1.07 3.08
CA ARG A 66 -19.02 -0.67 1.71
C ARG A 66 -18.74 0.83 1.60
N GLN A 67 -19.50 1.67 2.29
CA GLN A 67 -19.26 3.12 2.32
C GLN A 67 -17.96 3.45 3.04
N TYR A 68 -17.71 2.82 4.19
CA TYR A 68 -16.47 2.96 4.94
C TYR A 68 -15.25 2.54 4.12
N ASP A 69 -15.31 1.39 3.44
CA ASP A 69 -14.21 0.90 2.59
C ASP A 69 -13.94 1.86 1.42
N LYS A 70 -14.99 2.46 0.83
CA LYS A 70 -14.83 3.49 -0.22
C LYS A 70 -14.17 4.75 0.32
N VAL A 71 -14.63 5.27 1.46
CA VAL A 71 -14.05 6.50 2.07
C VAL A 71 -12.61 6.26 2.50
N ALA A 72 -12.29 5.10 3.07
CA ALA A 72 -10.92 4.72 3.40
C ALA A 72 -10.00 4.75 2.17
N ILE A 73 -10.50 4.39 0.98
CA ILE A 73 -9.74 4.50 -0.27
C ILE A 73 -9.56 5.98 -0.68
N PHE A 74 -10.59 6.82 -0.56
CA PHE A 74 -10.51 8.26 -0.89
C PHE A 74 -9.62 9.06 0.07
N ASP A 75 -9.66 8.80 1.37
CA ASP A 75 -8.76 9.46 2.35
C ASP A 75 -7.30 9.05 2.14
N ASN A 76 -7.04 7.80 1.80
CA ASN A 76 -5.71 7.36 1.38
C ASN A 76 -5.24 8.07 0.09
N MET A 77 -6.16 8.39 -0.83
CA MET A 77 -5.87 9.14 -2.05
C MET A 77 -5.62 10.64 -1.78
N ALA A 78 -6.35 11.25 -0.83
CA ALA A 78 -6.18 12.65 -0.45
C ALA A 78 -4.88 12.89 0.34
N ARG A 79 -4.54 11.98 1.29
CA ARG A 79 -3.27 12.04 2.03
C ARG A 79 -2.04 11.87 1.16
N ASN A 80 -2.16 11.13 0.05
CA ASN A 80 -1.09 11.02 -0.95
C ASN A 80 -0.94 12.29 -1.82
N LYS A 81 -1.89 13.23 -1.77
CA LYS A 81 -1.82 14.51 -2.49
C LYS A 81 -1.12 15.60 -1.69
N GLU A 82 -1.28 15.62 -0.36
CA GLU A 82 -0.59 16.60 0.52
C GLU A 82 0.90 16.30 0.74
N LYS A 83 1.32 15.03 0.73
CA LYS A 83 2.75 14.67 0.80
C LYS A 83 3.57 15.12 -0.42
N ASN A 84 2.90 15.50 -1.51
CA ASN A 84 3.54 16.05 -2.71
C ASN A 84 3.45 17.59 -2.81
N GLN A 85 3.08 18.30 -1.73
CA GLN A 85 2.88 19.76 -1.77
C GLN A 85 3.71 20.60 -0.77
N THR A 86 4.53 20.00 0.10
CA THR A 86 5.42 20.77 1.00
C THR A 86 6.87 20.83 0.51
N HIS A 87 7.09 21.44 -0.66
CA HIS A 87 8.26 22.30 -0.91
C HIS A 87 7.96 23.18 -2.13
N VAL A 88 7.07 24.16 -1.96
CA VAL A 88 6.96 25.26 -2.93
C VAL A 88 7.94 26.34 -2.47
N ASP A 89 9.12 26.28 -3.08
CA ASP A 89 10.14 27.31 -2.99
C ASP A 89 9.60 28.66 -3.50
N VAL A 90 9.72 29.68 -2.65
CA VAL A 90 9.67 31.07 -3.10
C VAL A 90 11.01 31.41 -3.72
N ARG A 91 10.97 31.61 -5.05
CA ARG A 91 11.77 32.59 -5.84
C ARG A 91 13.14 32.13 -6.32
N SER A 92 13.27 31.82 -7.61
CA SER A 92 13.48 32.81 -8.69
C SER A 92 14.19 32.19 -9.89
N GLN A 93 13.57 32.36 -11.07
CA GLN A 93 14.22 32.65 -12.35
C GLN A 93 15.16 31.60 -12.97
N LYS A 94 14.67 30.96 -14.05
CA LYS A 94 15.18 30.97 -15.45
C LYS A 94 15.55 29.52 -15.81
N THR A 95 15.10 28.86 -16.89
CA THR A 95 14.70 29.27 -18.24
C THR A 95 13.89 28.14 -18.91
N ASN A 96 12.86 28.54 -19.68
CA ASN A 96 12.39 28.04 -20.97
C ASN A 96 12.21 26.53 -21.26
N THR A 97 10.97 26.23 -21.70
CA THR A 97 10.54 25.22 -22.71
C THR A 97 10.64 23.75 -22.28
N THR A 98 9.58 22.95 -22.19
CA THR A 98 8.37 22.90 -23.01
C THR A 98 7.23 22.31 -22.19
N THR A 99 6.10 23.03 -22.14
CA THR A 99 4.80 22.45 -21.83
C THR A 99 4.44 21.46 -22.95
N THR A 100 4.56 20.17 -22.68
CA THR A 100 3.72 19.17 -23.34
C THR A 100 3.01 18.39 -22.26
N ASN A 101 1.78 18.81 -22.02
CA ASN A 101 0.71 17.90 -21.63
C ASN A 101 0.82 16.65 -22.50
N ASN A 102 0.69 15.46 -21.90
CA ASN A 102 -0.02 14.35 -22.54
C ASN A 102 -0.37 13.31 -21.47
N THR A 103 -1.65 13.31 -21.11
CA THR A 103 -2.44 12.09 -20.92
C THR A 103 -1.91 10.97 -21.80
N SER A 104 -1.49 9.84 -21.21
CA SER A 104 -1.43 8.60 -21.94
C SER A 104 -1.86 7.45 -21.04
N HIS A 105 -3.09 7.02 -21.29
CA HIS A 105 -3.61 5.67 -21.13
C HIS A 105 -2.76 4.74 -20.27
N ASN A 106 -3.24 4.48 -19.05
CA ASN A 106 -2.76 3.37 -18.23
C ASN A 106 -3.16 2.05 -18.91
N SER A 107 -2.48 1.70 -20.01
CA SER A 107 -2.47 0.36 -20.57
C SER A 107 -1.68 -0.50 -19.61
N LYS A 108 -2.33 -0.90 -18.51
CA LYS A 108 -1.76 -1.86 -17.56
C LYS A 108 -1.30 -3.07 -18.37
N GLY A 109 0.00 -3.33 -18.38
CA GLY A 109 0.60 -4.49 -19.04
C GLY A 109 0.09 -5.79 -18.44
N ARG A 110 0.27 -6.92 -19.12
CA ARG A 110 -0.11 -8.25 -18.62
C ARG A 110 0.51 -8.54 -17.26
N PHE A 111 1.74 -8.08 -17.03
CA PHE A 111 2.48 -8.33 -15.81
C PHE A 111 2.44 -7.09 -14.91
N HIS A 112 2.34 -7.34 -13.61
CA HIS A 112 2.49 -6.35 -12.56
C HIS A 112 3.84 -6.57 -11.89
N ILE A 113 4.66 -5.53 -11.83
CA ILE A 113 6.03 -5.62 -11.31
C ILE A 113 6.11 -4.81 -10.02
N ILE A 114 6.65 -5.42 -8.96
CA ILE A 114 6.78 -4.81 -7.64
C ILE A 114 8.25 -4.92 -7.22
N VAL A 115 8.78 -3.89 -6.58
CA VAL A 115 10.07 -3.97 -5.90
C VAL A 115 9.82 -3.92 -4.39
N GLU A 116 10.07 -5.01 -3.68
CA GLU A 116 9.90 -5.12 -2.23
C GLU A 116 10.92 -4.25 -1.49
N PRO A 117 10.49 -3.16 -0.81
CA PRO A 117 11.42 -2.21 -0.20
C PRO A 117 12.27 -2.80 0.92
N THR A 118 11.77 -3.83 1.61
CA THR A 118 12.49 -4.50 2.70
C THR A 118 13.61 -5.40 2.19
N LEU A 119 13.49 -5.93 0.97
CA LEU A 119 14.48 -6.81 0.35
C LEU A 119 15.43 -6.06 -0.58
N CYS A 120 15.01 -4.95 -1.18
CA CYS A 120 15.81 -4.26 -2.19
C CYS A 120 17.04 -3.61 -1.59
N MET A 121 18.23 -4.04 -2.01
CA MET A 121 19.50 -3.45 -1.58
C MET A 121 20.07 -2.44 -2.60
N ALA A 122 19.31 -2.13 -3.65
CA ALA A 122 19.67 -1.17 -4.70
C ALA A 122 21.05 -1.40 -5.34
N PHE A 123 21.41 -2.65 -5.62
CA PHE A 123 22.62 -2.99 -6.37
C PHE A 123 22.63 -2.45 -7.82
N GLY A 124 21.49 -2.02 -8.36
CA GLY A 124 21.40 -1.34 -9.66
C GLY A 124 21.45 -2.26 -10.89
N SER A 125 21.66 -3.57 -10.74
CA SER A 125 21.66 -4.51 -11.88
C SER A 125 20.36 -4.49 -12.68
N CYS A 126 19.22 -4.27 -12.02
CA CYS A 126 17.92 -4.15 -12.69
C CYS A 126 17.80 -2.87 -13.53
N GLU A 127 18.33 -1.73 -13.07
CA GLU A 127 18.38 -0.49 -13.85
C GLU A 127 19.33 -0.62 -15.06
N ILE A 128 20.40 -1.42 -14.93
CA ILE A 128 21.32 -1.66 -16.05
C ILE A 128 20.69 -2.55 -17.12
N LEU A 129 19.98 -3.61 -16.69
CA LEU A 129 19.41 -4.60 -17.61
C LEU A 129 18.08 -4.17 -18.24
N ALA A 130 17.24 -3.44 -17.50
CA ALA A 130 15.96 -2.95 -17.97
C ALA A 130 15.78 -1.47 -17.56
N PRO A 131 16.52 -0.54 -18.20
CA PRO A 131 16.59 0.87 -17.82
C PRO A 131 15.29 1.64 -18.03
N ASN A 132 14.40 1.14 -18.88
CA ASN A 132 13.10 1.76 -19.11
C ASN A 132 12.03 1.24 -18.14
N VAL A 133 12.36 0.17 -17.39
CA VAL A 133 11.46 -0.47 -16.42
C VAL A 133 11.87 -0.13 -15.00
N PHE A 134 13.17 -0.13 -14.67
CA PHE A 134 13.66 0.12 -13.32
C PHE A 134 14.55 1.37 -13.25
N ALA A 135 14.41 2.11 -12.16
CA ALA A 135 15.32 3.20 -11.80
C ALA A 135 15.72 3.09 -10.32
N VAL A 136 16.99 3.30 -9.99
CA VAL A 136 17.43 3.39 -8.59
C VAL A 136 17.37 4.84 -8.10
N GLU A 137 16.94 5.01 -6.86
CA GLU A 137 16.92 6.29 -6.15
C GLU A 137 18.34 6.80 -5.83
N LYS A 138 19.03 7.36 -6.83
CA LYS A 138 20.41 7.88 -6.70
C LYS A 138 20.52 9.06 -5.73
N ASP A 139 19.43 9.79 -5.51
CA ASP A 139 19.40 10.96 -4.63
C ASP A 139 19.34 10.59 -3.14
N LYS A 140 19.03 9.32 -2.80
CA LYS A 140 18.97 8.86 -1.41
C LYS A 140 20.31 8.28 -0.96
N MET A 141 20.99 9.00 -0.08
CA MET A 141 22.24 8.52 0.53
C MET A 141 22.05 7.35 1.51
N ILE A 142 20.85 7.17 2.07
CA ILE A 142 20.56 6.10 3.03
C ILE A 142 19.50 5.18 2.44
N ASN A 143 19.85 3.89 2.35
CA ASN A 143 18.96 2.81 1.92
C ASN A 143 18.21 3.10 0.60
N PRO A 144 18.92 3.43 -0.50
CA PRO A 144 18.29 3.64 -1.80
C PRO A 144 17.51 2.39 -2.23
N LYS A 145 16.47 2.59 -3.03
CA LYS A 145 15.64 1.50 -3.57
C LYS A 145 15.54 1.60 -5.09
N ALA A 146 15.37 0.46 -5.73
CA ALA A 146 14.89 0.42 -7.11
C ALA A 146 13.37 0.67 -7.12
N ARG A 147 12.89 1.38 -8.13
CA ARG A 147 11.46 1.61 -8.40
C ARG A 147 11.13 1.14 -9.81
N VAL A 148 9.86 0.81 -10.04
CA VAL A 148 9.34 0.51 -11.38
C VAL A 148 8.83 1.80 -12.01
N GLU A 149 9.43 2.21 -13.13
CA GLU A 149 9.03 3.38 -13.92
C GLU A 149 7.95 3.02 -14.94
N SER A 150 8.06 1.84 -15.57
CA SER A 150 7.08 1.35 -16.53
C SER A 150 7.09 -0.16 -16.59
N GLU A 151 5.93 -0.79 -16.56
CA GLU A 151 5.81 -2.26 -16.63
C GLU A 151 5.80 -2.81 -18.06
N THR A 152 5.76 -1.93 -19.06
CA THR A 152 5.58 -2.30 -20.47
C THR A 152 6.65 -1.74 -21.40
N SER A 153 7.64 -1.03 -20.86
CA SER A 153 8.64 -0.34 -21.70
C SER A 153 9.73 -1.26 -22.25
N ASP A 154 9.99 -2.39 -21.59
CA ASP A 154 10.89 -3.44 -22.09
C ASP A 154 10.12 -4.76 -22.26
N ASP A 155 10.72 -5.70 -22.98
CA ASP A 155 10.14 -7.03 -23.18
C ASP A 155 10.18 -7.87 -21.90
N PHE A 156 9.28 -8.85 -21.82
CA PHE A 156 9.13 -9.69 -20.63
C PHE A 156 10.41 -10.48 -20.30
N GLU A 157 11.17 -10.93 -21.29
CA GLU A 157 12.39 -11.70 -21.08
C GLU A 157 13.48 -10.83 -20.44
N THR A 158 13.66 -9.60 -20.92
CA THR A 158 14.55 -8.60 -20.34
C THR A 158 14.15 -8.26 -18.90
N ILE A 159 12.86 -8.10 -18.62
CA ILE A 159 12.35 -7.83 -17.27
C ILE A 159 12.64 -9.01 -16.32
N VAL A 160 12.40 -10.25 -16.77
CA VAL A 160 12.68 -11.46 -15.97
C VAL A 160 14.18 -11.62 -15.76
N ALA A 161 15.01 -11.38 -16.77
CA ALA A 161 16.46 -11.43 -16.66
C ALA A 161 16.97 -10.40 -15.63
N ALA A 162 16.46 -9.17 -15.69
CA ALA A 162 16.75 -8.13 -14.69
C ALA A 162 16.37 -8.60 -13.28
N ALA A 163 15.20 -9.20 -13.14
CA ALA A 163 14.72 -9.73 -11.86
C ALA A 163 15.63 -10.86 -11.33
N GLN A 164 16.02 -11.82 -12.17
CA GLN A 164 16.91 -12.94 -11.83
C GLN A 164 18.28 -12.54 -11.32
N THR A 165 18.81 -11.39 -11.74
CA THR A 165 20.09 -10.88 -11.22
C THR A 165 19.99 -10.27 -9.82
N CYS A 166 18.79 -10.08 -9.28
CA CYS A 166 18.59 -9.49 -7.96
C CYS A 166 18.95 -10.51 -6.85
N PRO A 167 20.06 -10.31 -6.10
CA PRO A 167 20.54 -11.31 -5.14
C PRO A 167 19.59 -11.51 -3.96
N THR A 168 18.84 -10.47 -3.59
CA THR A 168 17.87 -10.50 -2.49
C THR A 168 16.46 -10.88 -2.94
N LYS A 169 16.26 -11.14 -4.24
CA LYS A 169 14.95 -11.47 -4.84
C LYS A 169 13.88 -10.41 -4.52
N ALA A 170 14.27 -9.15 -4.56
CA ALA A 170 13.37 -8.04 -4.22
C ALA A 170 12.37 -7.70 -5.33
N ILE A 171 12.58 -8.15 -6.56
CA ILE A 171 11.69 -7.87 -7.69
C ILE A 171 10.66 -8.98 -7.78
N ILE A 172 9.37 -8.66 -7.71
CA ILE A 172 8.23 -9.57 -7.86
C ILE A 172 7.52 -9.27 -9.18
N ILE A 173 7.13 -10.30 -9.92
CA ILE A 173 6.39 -10.25 -11.17
C ILE A 173 5.13 -11.11 -11.02
N ILE A 174 3.96 -10.51 -11.21
CA ILE A 174 2.65 -11.17 -11.08
C ILE A 174 1.92 -11.07 -12.41
N ASP A 175 1.38 -12.18 -12.92
CA ASP A 175 0.47 -12.16 -14.07
C ASP A 175 -0.89 -11.60 -13.62
N ARG A 176 -1.33 -10.48 -14.19
CA ARG A 176 -2.62 -9.85 -13.83
C ARG A 176 -3.82 -10.67 -14.27
N ASN A 177 -3.67 -11.53 -15.28
CA ASN A 177 -4.78 -12.32 -15.81
C ASN A 177 -5.05 -13.55 -14.94
N THR A 178 -4.01 -14.18 -14.41
CA THR A 178 -4.14 -15.39 -13.56
C THR A 178 -4.01 -15.09 -12.07
N GLY A 179 -3.40 -13.96 -11.70
CA GLY A 179 -3.00 -13.63 -10.33
C GLY A 179 -1.78 -14.42 -9.85
N GLU A 180 -1.12 -15.18 -10.73
CA GLU A 180 0.03 -16.02 -10.40
C GLU A 180 1.30 -15.17 -10.28
N GLN A 181 2.06 -15.41 -9.21
CA GLN A 181 3.39 -14.85 -9.05
C GLN A 181 4.37 -15.68 -9.90
N ILE A 182 4.95 -15.04 -10.92
CA ILE A 182 5.90 -15.66 -11.86
C ILE A 182 7.33 -15.58 -11.32
N TYR A 183 7.61 -14.55 -10.54
CA TYR A 183 8.93 -14.30 -9.95
C TYR A 183 8.78 -13.41 -8.69
N PRO A 184 9.66 -13.48 -7.68
CA PRO A 184 10.55 -14.61 -7.44
C PRO A 184 9.76 -15.89 -7.11
#